data_AF-A0A9P6CI89-F1
#
_entry.id   AF-A0A9P6CI89-F1
#
_cell.length_a   1.000
_cell.length_b   1.000
_cell.length_c   1.000
_cell.angle_alpha   90.00
_cell.angle_beta   90.00
_cell.angle_gamma   90.00
#
_symmetry.space_group_name_H-M   'P 1'
#
loop_
_entity.id
_entity.type
_entity.pdbx_description
1 polymer ?
#
loop_
_entity_poly.entity_id
_entity_poly.type
_entity_poly.pdbx_seq_one_letter_code
_entity_poly.pdbx_strand_id
1 'polypeptide(L)'
;MHQLVTLCRKFGKKGPGKFNFDTFIGQDEHMSWWIYLFGASVFSSCHLKEHRLVMAFRALLAYTIIIGIIFMAFFSLAWGPIQERALPPVKTLHTYRLLTRNLQEIEHPIYRIFIPHRENPLPGKWEDFANVTALWRDDEGGTYQTACTPKENWGDVVYSSGIFSCPSLINPMKSLGEGITHNDLDLFLPPSDFLVTLNFTWFSATLGALGDWYDPHRRGASVMLGLTHDDNYVAGNTIPTLVFPGSHLVGGISTHVRQIVSSPLLASLGIFVPSKAFLIANIVSLSPDPSPSINRPPNIGTL
;
A
#
# COMPACT_ATOMS: atom_id res chain seq x y z
N MET A 1 -36.02 -32.95 -19.51
CA MET A 1 -36.11 -34.36 -19.04
C MET A 1 -36.31 -35.39 -20.16
N HIS A 2 -37.12 -35.14 -21.20
CA HIS A 2 -37.48 -36.16 -22.20
C HIS A 2 -36.30 -36.65 -23.08
N GLN A 3 -35.28 -35.81 -23.36
CA GLN A 3 -34.11 -36.19 -24.15
C GLN A 3 -33.06 -37.02 -23.37
N LEU A 4 -32.96 -36.83 -22.05
CA LEU A 4 -32.07 -37.62 -21.18
C LEU A 4 -32.52 -39.09 -21.10
N VAL A 5 -33.83 -39.34 -21.17
CA VAL A 5 -34.41 -40.70 -21.14
C VAL A 5 -34.13 -41.45 -22.45
N THR A 6 -34.05 -40.76 -23.59
CA THR A 6 -33.80 -41.38 -24.90
C THR A 6 -32.35 -41.88 -25.04
N LEU A 7 -31.39 -41.17 -24.44
CA LEU A 7 -29.98 -41.56 -24.39
C LEU A 7 -29.77 -42.85 -23.56
N CYS A 8 -30.48 -43.01 -22.43
CA CYS A 8 -30.37 -44.21 -21.60
C CYS A 8 -30.81 -45.51 -22.31
N ARG A 9 -31.80 -45.42 -23.22
CA ARG A 9 -32.31 -46.61 -23.93
C ARG A 9 -31.34 -47.17 -24.98
N LYS A 10 -30.41 -46.34 -25.46
CA LYS A 10 -29.44 -46.72 -26.51
C LYS A 10 -28.23 -47.45 -25.94
N PHE A 11 -27.84 -47.16 -24.69
CA PHE A 11 -26.69 -47.80 -24.03
C PHE A 11 -27.03 -49.10 -23.27
N GLY A 12 -28.29 -49.31 -22.86
CA GLY A 12 -28.69 -50.47 -22.05
C GLY A 12 -28.82 -51.82 -22.78
N LYS A 13 -28.46 -51.93 -24.07
CA LYS A 13 -28.56 -53.20 -24.84
C LYS A 13 -27.26 -54.01 -24.92
N LYS A 14 -26.13 -53.51 -24.43
CA LYS A 14 -24.91 -54.31 -24.30
C LYS A 14 -24.92 -54.98 -22.92
N GLY A 15 -24.97 -56.31 -22.91
CA GLY A 15 -25.00 -57.12 -21.69
C GLY A 15 -23.79 -56.90 -20.78
N PRO A 16 -23.79 -57.47 -19.56
CA PRO A 16 -22.75 -57.27 -18.56
C PRO A 16 -21.44 -57.98 -18.96
N GLY A 17 -20.73 -57.40 -19.93
CA GLY A 17 -19.34 -57.73 -20.21
C GLY A 17 -18.45 -57.12 -19.14
N LYS A 18 -17.46 -57.88 -18.67
CA LYS A 18 -16.42 -57.44 -17.73
C LYS A 18 -15.88 -56.07 -18.14
N PHE A 19 -16.10 -55.07 -17.31
CA PHE A 19 -15.59 -53.71 -17.51
C PHE A 19 -14.07 -53.75 -17.26
N ASN A 20 -13.29 -53.75 -18.33
CA ASN A 20 -11.83 -53.71 -18.23
C ASN A 20 -11.38 -52.25 -18.28
N PHE A 21 -10.95 -51.72 -17.14
CA PHE A 21 -10.63 -50.29 -16.95
C PHE A 21 -9.51 -49.82 -17.88
N ASP A 22 -8.61 -50.73 -18.26
CA ASP A 22 -7.42 -50.44 -19.08
C ASP A 22 -7.74 -50.12 -20.54
N THR A 23 -8.91 -50.54 -21.05
CA THR A 23 -9.37 -50.20 -22.41
C THR A 23 -10.14 -48.88 -22.49
N PHE A 24 -10.39 -48.21 -21.37
CA PHE A 24 -11.30 -47.06 -21.32
C PHE A 24 -10.61 -45.69 -21.51
N ILE A 25 -9.28 -45.63 -21.42
CA ILE A 25 -8.52 -44.38 -21.55
C ILE A 25 -8.29 -44.00 -23.03
N GLY A 26 -8.59 -44.90 -23.98
CA GLY A 26 -8.04 -44.81 -25.33
C GLY A 26 -8.87 -44.18 -26.45
N GLN A 27 -10.20 -43.98 -26.36
CA GLN A 27 -10.94 -43.80 -27.63
C GLN A 27 -12.24 -42.99 -27.70
N ASP A 28 -12.70 -42.27 -26.66
CA ASP A 28 -13.87 -41.38 -26.81
C ASP A 28 -13.50 -39.92 -26.47
N GLU A 29 -13.11 -39.15 -27.49
CA GLU A 29 -12.82 -37.70 -27.39
C GLU A 29 -14.04 -36.83 -27.01
N HIS A 30 -15.23 -37.43 -26.90
CA HIS A 30 -16.46 -36.74 -26.47
C HIS A 30 -16.90 -37.09 -25.05
N MET A 31 -16.04 -37.74 -24.27
CA MET A 31 -16.36 -38.04 -22.89
C MET A 31 -16.33 -36.76 -22.04
N SER A 32 -17.54 -36.27 -21.77
CA SER A 32 -17.87 -35.14 -20.91
C SER A 32 -17.02 -35.12 -19.63
N TRP A 33 -16.17 -34.10 -19.49
CA TRP A 33 -15.25 -33.88 -18.37
C TRP A 33 -15.90 -34.01 -16.97
N TRP A 34 -17.22 -33.79 -16.89
CA TRP A 34 -18.04 -33.98 -15.70
C TRP A 34 -17.97 -35.41 -15.11
N ILE A 35 -17.72 -36.44 -15.94
CA ILE A 35 -17.62 -37.83 -15.47
C ILE A 35 -16.34 -38.07 -14.65
N TYR A 36 -15.25 -37.36 -14.98
CA TYR A 36 -14.01 -37.44 -14.22
C TYR A 36 -14.11 -36.73 -12.86
N LEU A 37 -14.87 -35.64 -12.79
CA LEU A 37 -14.99 -34.82 -11.58
C LEU A 37 -15.89 -35.41 -10.50
N PHE A 38 -17.01 -36.02 -10.88
CA PHE A 38 -17.98 -36.58 -9.94
C PHE A 38 -17.91 -38.11 -9.84
N GLY A 39 -17.05 -38.72 -10.65
CA GLY A 39 -16.97 -40.16 -10.81
C GLY A 39 -18.15 -40.72 -11.60
N ALA A 40 -17.91 -41.84 -12.28
CA ALA A 40 -18.95 -42.53 -13.04
C ALA A 40 -20.13 -42.96 -12.17
N SER A 41 -19.99 -43.14 -10.85
CA SER A 41 -21.07 -43.63 -9.99
C SER A 41 -22.21 -42.63 -9.78
N VAL A 42 -21.94 -41.32 -9.85
CA VAL A 42 -22.97 -40.27 -9.70
C VAL A 42 -23.88 -40.22 -10.93
N PHE A 43 -23.33 -40.53 -12.11
CA PHE A 43 -24.04 -40.47 -13.39
C PHE A 43 -24.30 -41.84 -14.02
N SER A 44 -23.83 -42.93 -13.40
CA SER A 44 -24.05 -44.29 -13.90
C SER A 44 -25.53 -44.61 -13.83
N SER A 45 -26.16 -44.65 -14.99
CA SER A 45 -27.61 -44.75 -15.12
C SER A 45 -28.13 -46.18 -14.89
N CYS A 46 -27.38 -47.07 -14.24
CA CYS A 46 -27.64 -48.50 -14.27
C CYS A 46 -27.39 -49.21 -12.94
N HIS A 47 -28.13 -48.83 -11.90
CA HIS A 47 -28.49 -49.78 -10.86
C HIS A 47 -29.89 -50.29 -11.16
N LEU A 48 -29.97 -51.54 -11.63
CA LEU A 48 -31.16 -52.15 -12.25
C LEU A 48 -32.43 -52.19 -11.38
N LYS A 49 -32.41 -51.64 -10.16
CA LYS A 49 -33.56 -51.58 -9.22
C LYS A 49 -33.59 -50.32 -8.36
N GLU A 50 -32.86 -49.26 -8.74
CA GLU A 50 -32.85 -48.05 -7.93
C GLU A 50 -34.16 -47.25 -8.07
N HIS A 51 -34.72 -46.82 -6.94
CA HIS A 51 -35.97 -46.07 -6.92
C HIS A 51 -35.75 -44.67 -7.55
N ARG A 52 -36.71 -44.19 -8.36
CA ARG A 52 -36.60 -42.89 -9.08
C ARG A 52 -36.27 -41.71 -8.17
N LEU A 53 -36.74 -41.74 -6.92
CA LEU A 53 -36.43 -40.72 -5.92
C LEU A 53 -34.93 -40.65 -5.58
N VAL A 54 -34.25 -41.79 -5.50
CA VAL A 54 -32.82 -41.82 -5.17
C VAL A 54 -32.00 -41.20 -6.31
N MET A 55 -32.39 -41.48 -7.55
CA MET A 55 -31.78 -40.86 -8.74
C MET A 55 -31.99 -39.34 -8.75
N ALA A 56 -33.20 -38.86 -8.46
CA ALA A 56 -33.49 -37.42 -8.38
C ALA A 56 -32.71 -36.73 -7.25
N PHE A 57 -32.62 -37.36 -6.09
CA PHE A 57 -31.88 -36.83 -4.94
C PHE A 57 -30.38 -36.71 -5.23
N ARG A 58 -29.76 -37.73 -5.83
CA ARG A 58 -28.35 -37.67 -6.25
C ARG A 58 -28.08 -36.57 -7.26
N ALA A 59 -28.95 -36.41 -8.25
CA ALA A 59 -28.82 -35.34 -9.24
C ALA A 59 -28.94 -33.94 -8.61
N LEU A 60 -29.88 -33.76 -7.67
CA LEU A 60 -30.04 -32.50 -6.94
C LEU A 60 -28.80 -32.18 -6.08
N LEU A 61 -28.26 -33.17 -5.38
CA LEU A 61 -27.08 -33.02 -4.53
C LEU A 61 -25.82 -32.71 -5.37
N ALA A 62 -25.64 -33.38 -6.51
CA ALA A 62 -24.55 -33.06 -7.43
C ALA A 62 -24.67 -31.62 -7.97
N TYR A 63 -25.89 -31.19 -8.31
CA TYR A 63 -26.15 -29.83 -8.80
C TYR A 63 -25.86 -28.76 -7.72
N THR A 64 -26.28 -28.98 -6.47
CA THR A 64 -25.98 -28.03 -5.38
C THR A 64 -24.49 -27.95 -5.08
N ILE A 65 -23.76 -29.07 -5.13
CA ILE A 65 -22.29 -29.07 -5.00
C ILE A 65 -21.65 -28.28 -6.14
N ILE A 66 -22.05 -28.49 -7.40
CA ILE A 66 -21.52 -27.75 -8.55
C ILE A 66 -21.75 -26.25 -8.40
N ILE A 67 -22.97 -25.84 -8.04
CA ILE A 67 -23.28 -24.43 -7.77
C ILE A 67 -22.40 -23.89 -6.64
N GLY A 68 -22.24 -24.66 -5.56
CA GLY A 68 -21.39 -24.28 -4.43
C GLY A 68 -19.94 -24.07 -4.84
N ILE A 69 -19.37 -24.96 -5.67
CA ILE A 69 -18.00 -24.84 -6.19
C ILE A 69 -17.88 -23.61 -7.10
N ILE A 70 -18.85 -23.36 -7.98
CA ILE A 70 -18.84 -22.19 -8.87
C ILE A 70 -18.93 -20.89 -8.06
N PHE A 71 -19.83 -20.84 -7.06
CA PHE A 71 -19.92 -19.69 -6.17
C PHE A 71 -18.64 -19.50 -5.37
N MET A 72 -18.07 -20.57 -4.82
CA MET A 72 -16.80 -20.51 -4.10
C MET A 72 -15.68 -20.00 -5.01
N ALA A 73 -15.55 -20.53 -6.24
CA ALA A 73 -14.56 -20.09 -7.21
C ALA A 73 -14.76 -18.61 -7.59
N PHE A 74 -16.01 -18.18 -7.81
CA PHE A 74 -16.34 -16.78 -8.07
C PHE A 74 -15.97 -15.89 -6.90
N PHE A 75 -16.30 -16.27 -5.66
CA PHE A 75 -15.92 -15.53 -4.46
C PHE A 75 -14.41 -15.55 -4.25
N SER A 76 -13.70 -16.66 -4.45
CA SER A 76 -12.24 -16.69 -4.35
C SER A 76 -11.57 -15.83 -5.41
N LEU A 77 -12.10 -15.80 -6.64
CA LEU A 77 -11.59 -14.97 -7.73
C LEU A 77 -11.89 -13.47 -7.48
N ALA A 78 -13.07 -13.14 -6.97
CA ALA A 78 -13.47 -11.77 -6.69
C ALA A 78 -12.83 -11.23 -5.40
N TRP A 79 -12.73 -12.07 -4.36
CA TRP A 79 -12.39 -11.68 -2.99
C TRP A 79 -10.94 -11.98 -2.62
N GLY A 80 -10.29 -12.97 -3.22
CA GLY A 80 -8.85 -13.22 -3.06
C GLY A 80 -8.03 -11.97 -3.37
N PRO A 81 -8.25 -11.30 -4.52
CA PRO A 81 -7.62 -10.04 -4.81
C PRO A 81 -8.01 -8.91 -3.85
N ILE A 82 -9.17 -8.97 -3.18
CA ILE A 82 -9.59 -7.96 -2.20
C ILE A 82 -8.85 -8.14 -0.87
N GLN A 83 -8.69 -9.38 -0.40
CA GLN A 83 -7.95 -9.68 0.84
C GLN A 83 -6.46 -9.38 0.71
N GLU A 84 -5.84 -9.69 -0.42
CA GLU A 84 -4.45 -9.33 -0.69
C GLU A 84 -4.27 -7.81 -0.94
N ARG A 85 -5.35 -7.09 -1.25
CA ARG A 85 -5.40 -5.62 -1.43
C ARG A 85 -6.02 -4.87 -0.25
N ALA A 86 -5.86 -5.38 0.98
CA ALA A 86 -6.10 -4.54 2.17
C ALA A 86 -5.21 -3.27 2.18
N LEU A 87 -4.20 -3.21 1.30
CA LEU A 87 -3.53 -1.99 0.88
C LEU A 87 -4.21 -1.46 -0.40
N PRO A 88 -4.64 -0.18 -0.43
CA PRO A 88 -5.24 0.41 -1.63
C PRO A 88 -4.30 0.18 -2.83
N PRO A 89 -4.80 -0.16 -4.03
CA PRO A 89 -3.94 -0.36 -5.18
C PRO A 89 -3.16 0.92 -5.45
N VAL A 90 -1.86 0.88 -5.18
CA VAL A 90 -0.95 1.99 -5.39
C VAL A 90 -0.25 1.78 -6.73
N LYS A 91 -0.51 2.66 -7.68
CA LYS A 91 0.32 2.73 -8.89
C LYS A 91 1.46 3.70 -8.63
N THR A 92 2.68 3.19 -8.50
CA THR A 92 3.89 4.02 -8.48
C THR A 92 4.29 4.32 -9.92
N LEU A 93 4.33 5.60 -10.26
CA LEU A 93 4.68 6.05 -11.60
C LEU A 93 6.12 6.57 -11.57
N HIS A 94 7.04 5.80 -12.14
CA HIS A 94 8.45 6.17 -12.28
C HIS A 94 8.71 6.76 -13.66
N THR A 95 8.14 7.92 -13.98
CA THR A 95 8.45 8.59 -15.25
C THR A 95 8.41 10.10 -15.12
N TYR A 96 9.42 10.77 -15.66
CA TYR A 96 9.50 12.21 -15.88
C TYR A 96 8.39 12.76 -16.80
N ARG A 97 7.75 11.90 -17.62
CA ARG A 97 6.76 12.31 -18.65
C ARG A 97 5.29 12.33 -18.23
N LEU A 98 4.94 11.83 -17.05
CA LEU A 98 3.52 11.75 -16.63
C LEU A 98 2.99 12.99 -15.94
N LEU A 99 3.87 13.94 -15.61
CA LEU A 99 3.49 15.21 -15.00
C LEU A 99 2.62 16.05 -15.97
N THR A 100 2.81 15.97 -17.29
CA THR A 100 2.14 16.88 -18.24
C THR A 100 0.62 16.76 -18.39
N ARG A 101 -0.02 15.66 -17.98
CA ARG A 101 -1.49 15.52 -18.19
C ARG A 101 -2.35 15.80 -16.95
N ASN A 102 -1.80 15.60 -15.74
CA ASN A 102 -2.56 15.69 -14.48
C ASN A 102 -1.93 16.66 -13.46
N LEU A 103 -0.90 17.43 -13.83
CA LEU A 103 -0.22 18.38 -12.93
C LEU A 103 -1.17 19.40 -12.28
N GLN A 104 -2.23 19.82 -12.98
CA GLN A 104 -3.22 20.77 -12.45
C GLN A 104 -4.02 20.21 -11.26
N GLU A 105 -4.12 18.89 -11.12
CA GLU A 105 -4.85 18.24 -10.03
C GLU A 105 -3.93 17.88 -8.85
N ILE A 106 -2.62 17.99 -9.02
CA ILE A 106 -1.66 17.70 -7.95
C ILE A 106 -1.57 18.92 -7.04
N GLU A 107 -1.93 18.72 -5.77
CA GLU A 107 -1.76 19.75 -4.73
C GLU A 107 -0.30 20.22 -4.67
N HIS A 108 -0.10 21.50 -4.37
CA HIS A 108 1.25 22.05 -4.30
C HIS A 108 2.12 21.28 -3.29
N PRO A 109 3.35 20.88 -3.69
CA PRO A 109 4.22 20.13 -2.81
C PRO A 109 4.65 21.00 -1.63
N ILE A 110 4.25 20.60 -0.43
CA ILE A 110 4.75 21.14 0.84
C ILE A 110 5.49 20.01 1.53
N TYR A 111 6.74 20.24 1.91
CA TYR A 111 7.48 19.27 2.70
C TYR A 111 6.85 19.18 4.08
N ARG A 112 6.35 17.98 4.40
CA ARG A 112 5.85 17.63 5.73
C ARG A 112 6.75 16.59 6.33
N ILE A 113 7.44 16.97 7.40
CA ILE A 113 8.27 16.04 8.16
C ILE A 113 7.45 15.60 9.36
N PHE A 114 7.11 14.32 9.36
CA PHE A 114 6.27 13.69 10.35
C PHE A 114 7.12 12.79 11.23
N ILE A 115 7.08 13.04 12.54
CA ILE A 115 7.84 12.29 13.53
C ILE A 115 6.83 11.71 14.52
N PRO A 116 6.36 10.46 14.29
CA PRO A 116 5.39 9.85 15.17
C PRO A 116 6.05 9.52 16.51
N HIS A 117 5.29 9.74 17.57
CA HIS A 117 5.62 9.33 18.92
C HIS A 117 4.47 8.51 19.50
N ARG A 118 4.82 7.47 20.27
CA ARG A 118 3.84 6.51 20.79
C ARG A 118 3.38 6.83 22.22
N GLU A 119 4.20 7.52 23.00
CA GLU A 119 3.86 7.81 24.39
C GLU A 119 3.04 9.10 24.50
N ASN A 120 2.24 9.20 25.57
CA ASN A 120 1.46 10.40 25.87
C ASN A 120 2.36 11.64 25.79
N PRO A 121 1.85 12.80 25.36
CA PRO A 121 2.64 14.02 25.34
C PRO A 121 3.16 14.27 26.76
N LEU A 122 4.45 14.06 26.95
CA LEU A 122 5.14 14.34 28.20
C LEU A 122 5.14 15.87 28.40
N PRO A 123 5.20 16.37 29.65
CA PRO A 123 5.26 17.80 29.90
C PRO A 123 6.54 18.39 29.28
N GLY A 124 6.41 19.08 28.17
CA GLY A 124 7.51 19.67 27.42
C GLY A 124 7.06 20.22 26.08
N LYS A 125 7.86 21.12 25.51
CA LYS A 125 7.65 21.66 24.18
C LYS A 125 8.22 20.69 23.15
N TRP A 126 7.48 20.40 22.10
CA TRP A 126 7.93 19.47 21.06
C TRP A 126 9.21 19.95 20.37
N GLU A 127 9.40 21.27 20.31
CA GLU A 127 10.58 21.92 19.74
C GLU A 127 11.88 21.57 20.49
N ASP A 128 11.80 21.16 21.76
CA ASP A 128 12.97 20.73 22.53
C ASP A 128 13.45 19.33 22.11
N PHE A 129 12.53 18.51 21.58
CA PHE A 129 12.82 17.16 21.10
C PHE A 129 13.24 17.15 19.63
N ALA A 130 12.48 17.80 18.75
CA ALA A 130 12.75 17.79 17.33
C ALA A 130 12.90 19.21 16.80
N ASN A 131 13.93 19.41 15.99
CA ASN A 131 14.12 20.64 15.24
C ASN A 131 14.42 20.30 13.78
N VAL A 132 13.74 20.97 12.86
CA VAL A 132 13.95 20.81 11.43
C VAL A 132 14.44 22.14 10.89
N THR A 133 15.65 22.13 10.35
CA THR A 133 16.26 23.31 9.76
C THR A 133 16.35 23.12 8.26
N ALA A 134 15.79 24.04 7.49
CA ALA A 134 16.00 24.11 6.07
C ALA A 134 17.46 24.51 5.75
N LEU A 135 18.12 23.80 4.85
CA LEU A 135 19.51 24.05 4.44
C LEU A 135 19.63 24.66 3.03
N TRP A 136 18.52 24.95 2.36
CA TRP A 136 18.56 25.62 1.07
C TRP A 136 19.22 27.00 1.18
N ARG A 137 20.07 27.31 0.20
CA ARG A 137 20.82 28.56 0.15
C ARG A 137 19.89 29.67 -0.34
N ASP A 138 19.95 30.82 0.32
CA ASP A 138 19.30 32.05 -0.15
C ASP A 138 20.10 32.58 -1.34
N ASP A 139 19.85 32.00 -2.51
CA ASP A 139 20.47 32.42 -3.74
C ASP A 139 19.86 33.80 -4.11
N GLU A 140 20.64 34.86 -3.87
CA GLU A 140 20.49 36.20 -4.44
C GLU A 140 19.29 37.06 -3.97
N GLY A 141 19.10 37.19 -2.66
CA GLY A 141 18.36 38.33 -2.09
C GLY A 141 16.87 38.11 -1.85
N GLY A 142 16.39 36.88 -1.95
CA GLY A 142 15.05 36.49 -1.49
C GLY A 142 15.02 36.27 0.02
N THR A 143 14.23 37.06 0.75
CA THR A 143 13.97 36.97 2.20
C THR A 143 13.15 35.74 2.60
N TYR A 144 13.50 34.54 2.15
CA TYR A 144 12.66 33.35 2.33
C TYR A 144 13.42 32.11 2.83
N GLN A 145 14.30 32.27 3.81
CA GLN A 145 14.46 31.26 4.86
C GLN A 145 13.25 31.31 5.80
N THR A 146 12.09 30.87 5.32
CA THR A 146 11.01 30.55 6.26
C THR A 146 11.40 29.27 6.98
N ALA A 147 11.79 29.42 8.25
CA ALA A 147 12.03 28.30 9.14
C ALA A 147 10.84 27.32 9.07
N CYS A 148 11.12 26.02 9.10
CA CYS A 148 10.07 25.01 9.16
C CYS A 148 9.26 25.24 10.44
N THR A 149 7.96 25.46 10.28
CA THR A 149 7.10 25.77 11.43
C THR A 149 6.60 24.45 12.04
N PRO A 150 6.79 24.25 13.35
CA PRO A 150 6.14 23.15 14.04
C PRO A 150 4.63 23.41 14.03
N LYS A 151 3.87 22.41 13.60
CA LYS A 151 2.42 22.40 13.69
C LYS A 151 2.06 21.43 14.80
N GLU A 152 1.71 21.98 15.95
CA GLU A 152 1.14 21.20 17.05
C GLU A 152 -0.28 20.72 16.66
N ASN A 153 -0.36 19.53 16.08
CA ASN A 153 -1.65 18.89 15.79
C ASN A 153 -2.01 17.95 16.95
N TRP A 154 -2.72 18.49 17.95
CA TRP A 154 -3.29 17.77 19.09
C TRP A 154 -4.69 17.21 18.80
N GLY A 155 -4.92 16.68 17.58
CA GLY A 155 -6.27 16.28 17.14
C GLY A 155 -6.35 14.85 16.62
N ASP A 156 -7.09 14.00 17.34
CA ASP A 156 -7.70 12.71 16.97
C ASP A 156 -6.86 11.58 16.34
N VAL A 157 -5.60 11.80 15.99
CA VAL A 157 -4.73 10.71 15.52
C VAL A 157 -4.22 9.94 16.73
N VAL A 158 -4.32 8.61 16.67
CA VAL A 158 -3.90 7.61 17.69
C VAL A 158 -2.44 7.76 18.18
N TYR A 159 -1.67 8.67 17.56
CA TYR A 159 -0.27 8.96 17.85
C TYR A 159 -0.10 10.46 18.08
N SER A 160 0.49 10.83 19.23
CA SER A 160 1.07 12.17 19.40
C SER A 160 2.18 12.32 18.36
N SER A 161 2.13 13.35 17.54
CA SER A 161 3.09 13.49 16.44
C SER A 161 3.59 14.92 16.31
N GLY A 162 4.89 15.02 16.07
CA GLY A 162 5.49 16.25 15.60
C GLY A 162 5.34 16.37 14.11
N ILE A 163 4.71 17.46 13.67
CA ILE A 163 4.58 17.76 12.24
C ILE A 163 5.31 19.06 11.98
N PHE A 164 6.33 19.04 11.14
CA PHE A 164 6.99 20.24 10.65
C PHE A 164 6.52 20.51 9.22
N SER A 165 6.05 21.73 8.97
CA SER A 165 5.71 22.19 7.64
C SER A 165 6.82 23.10 7.14
N CYS A 166 7.56 22.65 6.13
CA CYS A 166 8.58 23.44 5.46
C CYS A 166 7.99 23.98 4.16
N PRO A 167 7.87 25.31 3.98
CA PRO A 167 7.32 25.86 2.76
C PRO A 167 8.24 25.54 1.57
N SER A 168 7.64 25.23 0.42
CA SER A 168 8.38 25.15 -0.83
C SER A 168 8.71 26.56 -1.32
N LEU A 169 9.95 26.76 -1.78
CA LEU A 169 10.44 28.03 -2.34
C LEU A 169 9.70 28.44 -3.63
N ILE A 170 8.94 27.53 -4.24
CA ILE A 170 8.25 27.76 -5.51
C ILE A 170 6.93 28.46 -5.22
N ASN A 171 6.85 29.74 -5.59
CA ASN A 171 5.59 30.49 -5.55
C ASN A 171 4.74 30.12 -6.79
N PRO A 172 3.66 29.32 -6.63
CA PRO A 172 3.01 28.66 -7.76
C PRO A 172 2.27 29.58 -8.72
N MET A 173 2.03 30.84 -8.34
CA MET A 173 1.15 31.74 -9.08
C MET A 173 1.84 32.61 -10.14
N LYS A 174 3.18 32.73 -10.15
CA LYS A 174 3.85 33.62 -11.11
C LYS A 174 4.21 32.96 -12.45
N SER A 175 4.26 31.63 -12.55
CA SER A 175 4.69 30.95 -13.79
C SER A 175 3.56 30.36 -14.64
N LEU A 176 2.32 30.28 -14.14
CA LEU A 176 1.22 29.64 -14.89
C LEU A 176 0.61 30.50 -16.01
N GLY A 177 1.10 31.73 -16.22
CA GLY A 177 0.61 32.65 -17.26
C GLY A 177 1.20 32.41 -18.65
N GLU A 178 2.36 31.76 -18.76
CA GLU A 178 3.03 31.46 -20.02
C GLU A 178 3.29 29.95 -20.09
N GLY A 179 2.93 29.33 -21.22
CA GLY A 179 2.83 27.88 -21.35
C GLY A 179 4.03 27.11 -20.79
N ILE A 180 3.75 26.24 -19.82
CA ILE A 180 4.72 25.34 -19.17
C ILE A 180 5.43 24.52 -20.25
N THR A 181 6.72 24.79 -20.46
CA THR A 181 7.58 24.00 -21.34
C THR A 181 8.12 22.79 -20.58
N HIS A 182 8.58 21.76 -21.29
CA HIS A 182 9.10 20.52 -20.68
C HIS A 182 10.29 20.74 -19.71
N ASN A 183 10.96 21.90 -19.76
CA ASN A 183 12.05 22.25 -18.85
C ASN A 183 11.58 22.80 -17.50
N ASP A 184 10.29 23.10 -17.34
CA ASP A 184 9.72 23.65 -16.10
C ASP A 184 9.37 22.56 -15.06
N LEU A 185 9.68 21.29 -15.33
CA LEU A 185 9.52 20.20 -14.37
C LEU A 185 10.53 20.29 -13.22
N ASP A 186 11.75 20.74 -13.50
CA ASP A 186 12.78 20.98 -12.48
C ASP A 186 12.36 22.12 -11.53
N LEU A 187 11.44 22.98 -11.97
CA LEU A 187 10.81 24.05 -11.21
C LEU A 187 9.69 23.58 -10.27
N PHE A 188 9.24 22.31 -10.34
CA PHE A 188 8.11 21.83 -9.54
C PHE A 188 8.54 21.12 -8.25
N LEU A 189 9.79 20.67 -8.18
CA LEU A 189 10.32 20.02 -6.98
C LEU A 189 11.01 21.07 -6.10
N PRO A 190 10.50 21.30 -4.88
CA PRO A 190 11.19 22.20 -3.95
C PRO A 190 12.59 21.70 -3.63
N PRO A 191 13.54 22.61 -3.33
CA PRO A 191 14.87 22.22 -2.88
C PRO A 191 14.74 21.32 -1.65
N SER A 192 15.49 20.23 -1.66
CA SER A 192 15.30 19.10 -0.75
C SER A 192 16.31 19.06 0.40
N ASP A 193 17.01 20.17 0.66
CA ASP A 193 18.08 20.17 1.67
C ASP A 193 17.50 20.58 3.03
N PHE A 194 17.46 19.65 3.97
CA PHE A 194 17.04 19.88 5.35
C PHE A 194 17.93 19.10 6.33
N LEU A 195 18.03 19.61 7.54
CA LEU A 195 18.65 18.96 8.69
C LEU A 195 17.57 18.67 9.73
N VAL A 196 17.31 17.40 9.96
CA VAL A 196 16.44 16.95 11.05
C VAL A 196 17.33 16.64 12.24
N THR A 197 17.14 17.37 13.33
CA THR A 197 17.85 17.17 14.59
C THR A 197 16.89 16.65 15.64
N LEU A 198 17.24 15.53 16.25
CA LEU A 198 16.44 14.87 17.28
C LEU A 198 17.23 14.79 18.57
N ASN A 199 16.68 15.33 19.64
CA ASN A 199 17.31 15.39 20.94
C ASN A 199 16.69 14.38 21.91
N PHE A 200 17.36 13.25 22.07
CA PHE A 200 16.93 12.16 22.93
C PHE A 200 17.18 12.40 24.43
N THR A 201 17.74 13.55 24.86
CA THR A 201 17.77 13.87 26.31
C THR A 201 16.37 13.93 26.88
N TRP A 202 15.40 14.37 26.06
CA TRP A 202 14.00 14.45 26.45
C TRP A 202 13.43 13.06 26.80
N PHE A 203 13.80 12.03 26.05
CA PHE A 203 13.47 10.63 26.35
C PHE A 203 14.26 10.09 27.55
N SER A 204 15.56 10.42 27.64
CA SER A 204 16.40 9.92 28.73
C SER A 204 16.00 10.45 30.10
N ALA A 205 15.44 11.66 30.18
CA ALA A 205 14.98 12.26 31.44
C ALA A 205 13.78 11.51 32.04
N THR A 206 12.92 10.92 31.20
CA THR A 206 11.82 10.06 31.62
C THR A 206 12.20 8.59 31.76
N LEU A 207 13.17 8.11 30.96
CA LEU A 207 13.64 6.72 30.98
C LEU A 207 14.56 6.37 32.17
N GLY A 208 15.14 7.36 32.85
CA GLY A 208 15.98 7.15 34.05
C GLY A 208 15.28 6.46 35.23
N ALA A 209 13.96 6.27 35.17
CA ALA A 209 13.16 5.62 36.22
C ALA A 209 12.70 4.18 35.89
N LEU A 210 12.93 3.66 34.68
CA LEU A 210 12.43 2.34 34.26
C LEU A 210 13.57 1.44 33.78
N GLY A 211 14.43 1.05 34.72
CA GLY A 211 15.61 0.20 34.48
C GLY A 211 15.35 -1.19 33.90
N ASP A 212 14.11 -1.65 33.74
CA ASP A 212 13.80 -3.05 33.37
C ASP A 212 12.87 -3.23 32.14
N TRP A 213 12.42 -2.17 31.47
CA TRP A 213 11.53 -2.24 30.29
C TRP A 213 12.25 -1.89 28.99
N TYR A 214 13.54 -2.23 28.94
CA TYR A 214 14.44 -1.77 27.90
C TYR A 214 14.27 -2.58 26.61
N ASP A 215 13.39 -2.12 25.72
CA ASP A 215 13.28 -2.62 24.35
C ASP A 215 14.25 -1.86 23.42
N PRO A 216 15.37 -2.46 22.97
CA PRO A 216 16.34 -1.81 22.09
C PRO A 216 15.73 -1.43 20.73
N HIS A 217 14.57 -1.99 20.35
CA HIS A 217 13.85 -1.62 19.14
C HIS A 217 13.12 -0.26 19.24
N ARG A 218 13.03 0.33 20.45
CA ARG A 218 12.27 1.58 20.71
C ARG A 218 13.13 2.81 20.95
N ARG A 219 14.45 2.71 20.83
CA ARG A 219 15.36 3.85 21.05
C ARG A 219 15.46 4.82 19.88
N GLY A 220 14.80 4.55 18.76
CA GLY A 220 14.85 5.42 17.58
C GLY A 220 13.58 6.26 17.43
N ALA A 221 13.72 7.44 16.86
CA ALA A 221 12.59 8.18 16.32
C ALA A 221 12.41 7.82 14.85
N SER A 222 11.16 7.66 14.43
CA SER A 222 10.84 7.54 13.01
C SER A 222 10.72 8.94 12.40
N VAL A 223 11.33 9.16 11.25
CA VAL A 223 11.18 10.36 10.44
C VAL A 223 10.52 9.95 9.12
N MET A 224 9.36 10.53 8.85
CA MET A 224 8.58 10.33 7.63
C MET A 224 8.55 11.65 6.86
N LEU A 225 8.69 11.59 5.54
CA LEU A 225 8.75 12.77 4.69
C LEU A 225 7.62 12.74 3.66
N GLY A 226 6.75 13.74 3.68
CA GLY A 226 5.65 13.90 2.74
C GLY A 226 5.82 15.13 1.87
N LEU A 227 5.22 15.10 0.68
CA LEU A 227 5.06 16.26 -0.21
C LEU A 227 3.56 16.54 -0.45
N THR A 228 2.81 16.62 0.65
CA THR A 228 1.34 16.78 0.62
C THR A 228 0.88 17.56 1.85
N HIS A 229 -0.24 18.27 1.73
CA HIS A 229 -0.83 19.00 2.85
C HIS A 229 -1.54 18.07 3.85
N ASP A 230 -1.92 16.87 3.43
CA ASP A 230 -2.71 15.94 4.24
C ASP A 230 -1.82 14.94 4.99
N ASP A 231 -1.77 15.13 6.30
CA ASP A 231 -0.93 14.39 7.25
C ASP A 231 -1.24 12.88 7.25
N ASN A 232 -2.49 12.48 6.99
CA ASN A 232 -2.88 11.07 6.95
C ASN A 232 -2.23 10.35 5.76
N TYR A 233 -2.08 11.03 4.62
CA TYR A 233 -1.40 10.44 3.48
C TYR A 233 0.09 10.27 3.75
N VAL A 234 0.72 11.23 4.43
CA VAL A 234 2.12 11.11 4.85
C VAL A 234 2.29 9.89 5.73
N ALA A 235 1.54 9.81 6.84
CA ALA A 235 1.66 8.74 7.81
C ALA A 235 1.33 7.35 7.23
N GLY A 236 0.33 7.24 6.34
CA GLY A 236 -0.11 5.97 5.78
C GLY A 236 0.68 5.49 4.57
N ASN A 237 1.42 6.36 3.88
CA ASN A 237 2.02 6.01 2.59
C ASN A 237 3.53 6.23 2.50
N THR A 238 4.16 6.86 3.48
CA THR A 238 5.61 7.04 3.53
C THR A 238 6.28 5.91 4.27
N ILE A 239 7.51 5.58 3.88
CA ILE A 239 8.31 4.60 4.61
C ILE A 239 9.07 5.37 5.71
N PRO A 240 8.92 5.00 6.99
CA PRO A 240 9.63 5.65 8.07
C PRO A 240 11.14 5.40 8.00
N THR A 241 11.92 6.45 8.23
CA THR A 241 13.37 6.36 8.42
C THR A 241 13.70 6.43 9.90
N LEU A 242 14.35 5.41 10.43
CA LEU A 242 14.70 5.37 11.85
C LEU A 242 16.00 6.13 12.11
N VAL A 243 15.96 7.04 13.07
CA VAL A 243 17.13 7.78 13.58
C VAL A 243 17.32 7.41 15.05
N PHE A 244 18.54 7.04 15.42
CA PHE A 244 18.91 6.65 16.77
C PHE A 244 19.75 7.74 17.47
N PRO A 245 19.78 7.78 18.81
CA PRO A 245 20.69 8.63 19.56
C PRO A 245 22.14 8.38 19.15
N GLY A 246 22.89 9.45 18.88
CA GLY A 246 24.28 9.38 18.43
C GLY A 246 24.45 8.90 16.99
N SER A 247 23.36 8.61 16.27
CA SER A 247 23.43 8.32 14.84
C SER A 247 23.33 9.61 14.04
N HIS A 248 24.22 9.73 13.05
CA HIS A 248 24.28 10.88 12.18
C HIS A 248 24.28 10.37 10.76
N LEU A 249 23.18 10.59 10.08
CA LEU A 249 22.91 10.05 8.78
C LEU A 249 22.82 11.20 7.78
N VAL A 250 23.21 10.90 6.55
CA VAL A 250 22.92 11.71 5.38
C VAL A 250 22.27 10.79 4.36
N GLY A 251 21.17 11.24 3.77
CA GLY A 251 20.40 10.49 2.79
C GLY A 251 20.02 11.37 1.60
N GLY A 252 19.85 10.74 0.44
CA GLY A 252 19.20 11.39 -0.70
C GLY A 252 17.69 11.34 -0.54
N ILE A 253 16.99 12.30 -1.13
CA ILE A 253 15.52 12.29 -1.17
C ILE A 253 15.07 11.91 -2.56
N SER A 254 14.27 10.85 -2.63
CA SER A 254 13.64 10.39 -3.86
C SER A 254 12.16 10.73 -3.82
N THR A 255 11.70 11.51 -4.78
CA THR A 255 10.29 11.90 -4.89
C THR A 255 9.56 11.03 -5.90
N HIS A 256 8.33 10.64 -5.58
CA HIS A 256 7.49 9.79 -6.41
C HIS A 256 6.06 10.32 -6.46
N VAL A 257 5.46 10.30 -7.65
CA VAL A 257 4.01 10.51 -7.78
C VAL A 257 3.32 9.19 -7.45
N ARG A 258 2.43 9.23 -6.46
CA ARG A 258 1.55 8.12 -6.12
C ARG A 258 0.13 8.48 -6.50
N GLN A 259 -0.57 7.51 -7.08
CA GLN A 259 -1.97 7.62 -7.42
C GLN A 259 -2.75 6.63 -6.56
N ILE A 260 -3.64 7.14 -5.70
CA ILE A 260 -4.57 6.34 -4.91
C ILE A 260 -5.94 6.42 -5.56
N VAL A 261 -6.55 5.25 -5.71
CA VAL A 261 -7.93 5.09 -6.13
C VAL A 261 -8.82 5.36 -4.93
N SER A 262 -9.77 6.30 -5.03
CA SER A 262 -10.65 6.65 -3.91
C SER A 262 -11.64 5.54 -3.54
N SER A 263 -12.01 4.69 -4.50
CA SER A 263 -12.89 3.54 -4.29
C SER A 263 -12.26 2.24 -4.83
N PRO A 264 -11.58 1.46 -3.97
CA PRO A 264 -10.97 0.18 -4.36
C PRO A 264 -11.99 -0.82 -4.93
N LEU A 265 -13.22 -0.82 -4.41
CA LEU A 265 -14.30 -1.71 -4.86
C LEU A 265 -14.80 -1.38 -6.27
N LEU A 266 -14.86 -0.09 -6.65
CA LEU A 266 -15.24 0.27 -8.02
C LEU A 266 -14.10 -0.01 -9.00
N ALA A 267 -12.85 0.13 -8.55
CA ALA A 267 -11.70 -0.13 -9.42
C ALA A 267 -11.50 -1.62 -9.67
N SER A 268 -11.85 -2.49 -8.72
CA SER A 268 -11.83 -3.93 -8.96
C SER A 268 -12.87 -4.37 -9.99
N LEU A 269 -13.96 -3.61 -10.17
CA LEU A 269 -14.98 -3.84 -11.19
C LEU A 269 -14.60 -3.28 -12.58
N GLY A 270 -13.44 -2.64 -12.73
CA GLY A 270 -12.97 -2.09 -14.01
C GLY A 270 -13.75 -0.86 -14.49
N ILE A 271 -14.55 -0.24 -13.62
CA ILE A 271 -15.26 1.00 -13.91
C ILE A 271 -14.30 2.16 -13.67
N PHE A 272 -14.29 3.20 -14.52
CA PHE A 272 -13.43 4.37 -14.34
C PHE A 272 -13.61 4.98 -12.95
N VAL A 273 -12.55 4.99 -12.14
CA VAL A 273 -12.61 5.50 -10.77
C VAL A 273 -11.84 6.81 -10.66
N PRO A 274 -12.41 7.83 -9.98
CA PRO A 274 -11.65 8.99 -9.58
C PRO A 274 -10.42 8.57 -8.78
N SER A 275 -9.28 9.10 -9.18
CA SER A 275 -8.00 8.84 -8.55
C SER A 275 -7.41 10.15 -8.06
N LYS A 276 -6.83 10.14 -6.86
CA LYS A 276 -6.07 11.29 -6.37
C LYS A 276 -4.58 11.00 -6.56
N ALA A 277 -3.89 11.88 -7.28
CA ALA A 277 -2.44 11.85 -7.37
C ALA A 277 -1.85 12.78 -6.30
N PHE A 278 -0.79 12.34 -5.64
CA PHE A 278 -0.04 13.15 -4.68
C PHE A 278 1.43 12.78 -4.72
N LEU A 279 2.27 13.70 -4.26
CA LEU A 279 3.70 13.49 -4.19
C LEU A 279 4.08 12.88 -2.84
N ILE A 280 4.93 11.87 -2.91
CA ILE A 280 5.58 11.26 -1.75
C ILE A 280 7.08 11.48 -1.89
N ALA A 281 7.74 11.70 -0.77
CA ALA A 281 9.18 11.71 -0.71
C ALA A 281 9.66 10.55 0.18
N ASN A 282 10.72 9.88 -0.22
CA ASN A 282 11.35 8.82 0.55
C ASN A 282 12.83 9.16 0.71
N ILE A 283 13.36 8.87 1.89
CA ILE A 283 14.79 8.99 2.14
C ILE A 283 15.44 7.69 1.65
N VAL A 284 16.41 7.82 0.76
CA VAL A 284 17.14 6.74 0.12
C VAL A 284 18.64 6.92 0.33
N SER A 285 19.41 5.83 0.21
CA SER A 285 20.88 5.88 0.29
C SER A 285 21.41 6.50 1.59
N LEU A 286 20.91 6.04 2.74
CA LEU A 286 21.40 6.46 4.04
C LEU A 286 22.87 6.04 4.21
N SER A 287 23.71 7.01 4.56
CA SER A 287 25.10 6.79 4.90
C SER A 287 25.46 7.59 6.16
N PRO A 288 26.46 7.17 6.95
CA PRO A 288 26.94 7.99 8.06
C PRO A 288 27.40 9.35 7.54
N ASP A 289 26.96 10.43 8.19
CA ASP A 289 27.37 11.79 7.82
C ASP A 289 28.90 11.92 7.96
N PRO A 290 29.62 12.16 6.85
CA PRO A 290 31.08 12.22 6.86
C PRO A 290 31.62 13.50 7.51
N SER A 291 30.76 14.47 7.84
CA SER A 291 31.18 15.77 8.37
C SER A 291 31.65 15.67 9.83
N PRO A 292 32.94 15.95 10.11
CA PRO A 292 33.47 16.01 11.47
C PRO A 292 33.20 17.37 12.15
N SER A 293 32.61 18.33 11.43
CA SER A 293 32.58 19.74 11.87
C SER A 293 31.46 20.09 12.83
N ILE A 294 30.48 19.20 13.01
CA ILE A 294 29.39 19.40 13.97
C ILE A 294 29.75 18.55 15.19
N ASN A 295 29.99 19.19 16.33
CA ASN A 295 30.15 18.47 17.60
C ASN A 295 28.78 17.92 17.99
N ARG A 296 28.62 16.59 17.95
CA ARG A 296 27.33 15.94 18.13
C ARG A 296 27.32 15.16 19.44
N PRO A 297 26.54 15.62 20.44
CA PRO A 297 26.34 14.89 21.68
C PRO A 297 25.77 13.49 21.43
N PRO A 298 26.09 12.49 22.28
CA PRO A 298 25.62 11.11 22.10
C PRO A 298 24.10 10.96 22.23
N ASN A 299 23.43 11.95 22.81
CA ASN A 299 21.97 12.03 22.93
C ASN A 299 21.30 12.68 21.72
N ILE A 300 22.03 13.16 20.72
CA ILE A 300 21.45 13.79 19.53
C ILE A 300 21.56 12.83 18.36
N GLY A 301 20.47 12.64 17.62
CA GLY A 301 20.49 12.01 16.30
C GLY A 301 20.25 13.05 15.21
N THR A 302 20.90 12.90 14.06
CA THR A 302 20.71 13.79 12.91
C THR A 302 20.47 13.01 11.64
N LEU A 303 19.65 13.59 10.75
CA LEU A 303 19.33 13.08 9.42
C LEU A 303 19.27 14.21 8.40
#